data_AF-A0A0C9Z483-F1
#
_entry.id   AF-A0A0C9Z483-F1
#
_cell.length_a   1.000
_cell.length_b   1.000
_cell.length_c   1.000
_cell.angle_alpha   90.00
_cell.angle_beta   90.00
_cell.angle_gamma   90.00
#
_symmetry.space_group_name_H-M   'P 1'
#
loop_
_entity.id
_entity.type
_entity.pdbx_description
1 polymer ?
#
loop_
_entity_poly.entity_id
_entity_poly.type
_entity_poly.pdbx_seq_one_letter_code
_entity_poly.pdbx_strand_id
1 'polypeptide(L)'
;LSEAICSLADELEAKVQVIATTHNVMHEKVKKLLGSHKYYRNPHSTQLANAIIHDKAHEVNEGRARGDKLSLQQIRDLAKVDPKYQEMTQDEKDELLCALTKYRALKNTSVRATNSASACDVQLTLEHIFKILDGLALQTGLYVCLFATRGHVYDSSQPFWYGMDNVMDFWEDVMNVEPDELVRKLEQWACMQGKSKSTNNCIASLLQTSRSATQWRACSVIAKKKIRINFINFEVAIKEKYGIDLLGWLEGVPFQSPCAITSAENLWTLHDALKAGTCHWAYMSRQQHLEYQD
;
A
#
# COMPACT_ATOMS: atom_id res chain seq x y z
N LEU A 1 -11.49 -17.40 37.11
CA LEU A 1 -11.67 -16.34 36.09
C LEU A 1 -11.65 -14.95 36.72
N SER A 2 -12.48 -14.67 37.73
CA SER A 2 -12.41 -13.42 38.50
C SER A 2 -11.01 -13.15 39.09
N GLU A 3 -10.39 -14.16 39.68
CA GLU A 3 -9.06 -14.05 40.30
C GLU A 3 -7.95 -13.78 39.27
N ALA A 4 -8.02 -14.41 38.10
CA ALA A 4 -7.10 -14.17 36.99
C ALA A 4 -7.26 -12.77 36.36
N ILE A 5 -8.46 -12.19 36.43
CA ILE A 5 -8.71 -10.80 36.00
C ILE A 5 -8.11 -9.81 37.00
N CYS A 6 -8.25 -10.07 38.30
CA CYS A 6 -7.63 -9.25 39.33
C CYS A 6 -6.09 -9.30 39.22
N SER A 7 -5.50 -10.48 39.07
CA SER A 7 -4.04 -10.60 38.93
C SER A 7 -3.50 -9.86 37.70
N LEU A 8 -4.23 -9.90 36.58
CA LEU A 8 -3.88 -9.16 35.37
C LEU A 8 -3.98 -7.64 35.57
N ALA A 9 -4.99 -7.17 36.32
CA ALA A 9 -5.15 -5.75 36.63
C ALA A 9 -3.99 -5.24 37.49
N ASP A 10 -3.57 -6.02 38.49
CA ASP A 10 -2.45 -5.70 39.38
C ASP A 10 -1.11 -5.69 38.61
N GLU A 11 -0.89 -6.65 37.72
CA GLU A 11 0.29 -6.67 36.83
C GLU A 11 0.35 -5.43 35.92
N LEU A 12 -0.79 -4.99 35.41
CA LEU A 12 -0.88 -3.84 34.51
C LEU A 12 -0.61 -2.55 35.27
N GLU A 13 -1.13 -2.41 36.49
CA GLU A 13 -0.87 -1.28 37.37
C GLU A 13 0.62 -1.18 37.74
N ALA A 14 1.26 -2.32 38.05
CA ALA A 14 2.70 -2.37 38.33
C ALA A 14 3.53 -1.92 37.12
N LYS A 15 3.18 -2.36 35.91
CA LYS A 15 3.86 -1.95 34.66
C LYS A 15 3.66 -0.46 34.35
N VAL A 16 2.46 0.08 34.61
CA VAL A 16 2.19 1.53 34.46
C VAL A 16 3.08 2.33 35.40
N GLN A 17 3.24 1.88 36.65
CA GLN A 17 4.08 2.55 37.63
C GLN A 17 5.56 2.54 37.24
N VAL A 18 6.08 1.43 36.70
CA VAL A 18 7.46 1.35 36.18
C VAL A 18 7.69 2.32 35.03
N ILE A 19 6.72 2.45 34.11
CA ILE A 19 6.82 3.40 32.99
C ILE A 19 6.77 4.84 33.49
N ALA A 20 5.90 5.14 34.46
CA ALA A 20 5.80 6.46 35.07
C ALA A 20 7.12 6.89 35.74
N THR A 21 7.76 5.99 36.49
CA THR A 21 9.04 6.28 37.17
C THR A 21 10.21 6.38 36.18
N THR A 22 10.27 5.49 35.18
CA THR A 22 11.33 5.48 34.16
C THR A 22 11.33 6.76 33.32
N HIS A 23 10.16 7.29 32.99
CA HIS A 23 10.02 8.48 32.15
C HIS A 23 9.77 9.77 32.95
N ASN A 24 9.77 9.71 34.29
CA ASN A 24 9.43 10.82 35.19
C ASN A 24 8.11 11.52 34.80
N VAL A 25 7.09 10.72 34.48
CA VAL A 25 5.76 11.19 34.06
C VAL A 25 4.74 10.81 35.12
N MET A 26 3.74 11.67 35.33
CA MET A 26 2.62 11.36 36.22
C MET A 26 1.91 10.05 35.81
N HIS A 27 1.63 9.22 36.80
CA HIS A 27 0.92 7.95 36.65
C HIS A 27 -0.41 8.08 35.88
N GLU A 28 -1.19 9.14 36.15
CA GLU A 28 -2.43 9.43 35.41
C GLU A 28 -2.20 9.70 33.92
N LYS A 29 -1.09 10.33 33.56
CA LYS A 29 -0.76 10.62 32.16
C LYS A 29 -0.38 9.34 31.42
N VAL A 30 0.32 8.40 32.06
CA VAL A 30 0.60 7.07 31.50
C VAL A 30 -0.69 6.27 31.32
N LYS A 31 -1.60 6.27 32.31
CA LYS A 31 -2.94 5.66 32.18
C LYS A 31 -3.76 6.27 31.04
N LYS A 32 -3.75 7.59 30.90
CA LYS A 32 -4.44 8.31 29.82
C LYS A 32 -3.88 7.93 28.45
N LEU A 33 -2.56 7.83 28.31
CA LEU A 33 -1.90 7.40 27.07
C LEU A 33 -2.18 5.94 26.73
N LEU A 34 -2.16 5.04 27.72
CA LEU A 34 -2.56 3.63 27.55
C LEU A 34 -4.02 3.49 27.13
N GLY A 35 -4.92 4.29 27.73
CA GLY A 35 -6.31 4.39 27.31
C GLY A 35 -6.40 4.86 25.86
N SER A 36 -5.69 5.94 25.51
CA SER A 36 -5.66 6.51 24.15
C SER A 36 -5.18 5.49 23.10
N HIS A 37 -4.19 4.67 23.45
CA HIS A 37 -3.66 3.61 22.57
C HIS A 37 -4.64 2.45 22.40
N LYS A 38 -5.43 2.13 23.43
CA LYS A 38 -6.50 1.12 23.38
C LYS A 38 -7.73 1.60 22.60
N TYR A 39 -7.93 2.92 22.49
CA TYR A 39 -8.98 3.54 21.68
C TYR A 39 -8.45 4.04 20.34
N TYR A 40 -7.79 3.17 19.56
CA TYR A 40 -8.06 3.26 18.11
C TYR A 40 -9.58 3.24 17.98
N ARG A 41 -10.18 4.30 17.43
CA ARG A 41 -11.62 4.35 17.20
C ARG A 41 -11.97 3.08 16.42
N ASN A 42 -12.54 2.10 17.11
CA ASN A 42 -13.17 0.99 16.42
C ASN A 42 -14.12 1.63 15.41
N PRO A 43 -14.04 1.26 14.12
CA PRO A 43 -15.00 1.76 13.15
C PRO A 43 -16.38 1.54 13.76
N HIS A 44 -17.17 2.62 13.85
CA HIS A 44 -18.45 2.60 14.57
C HIS A 44 -19.19 1.30 14.23
N SER A 45 -19.42 0.46 15.24
CA SER A 45 -20.10 -0.81 15.04
C SER A 45 -21.43 -0.54 14.34
N THR A 46 -21.79 -1.43 13.42
CA THR A 46 -23.07 -1.37 12.72
C THR A 46 -24.19 -1.33 13.77
N GLN A 47 -24.84 -0.18 13.90
CA GLN A 47 -25.94 -0.03 14.83
C GLN A 47 -27.21 -0.63 14.22
N LEU A 48 -27.98 -1.38 15.00
CA LEU A 48 -29.22 -2.02 14.53
C LEU A 48 -30.20 -1.02 13.89
N ALA A 49 -30.33 0.18 14.47
CA ALA A 49 -31.14 1.25 13.89
C ALA A 49 -30.73 1.62 12.45
N ASN A 50 -29.42 1.61 12.15
CA ASN A 50 -28.92 1.88 10.81
C ASN A 50 -29.19 0.70 9.85
N ALA A 51 -29.19 -0.53 10.37
CA ALA A 51 -29.51 -1.72 9.58
C ALA A 51 -31.00 -1.77 9.23
N ILE A 52 -31.89 -1.46 10.19
CA ILE A 52 -33.33 -1.34 9.97
C ILE A 52 -33.64 -0.25 8.93
N ILE A 53 -33.04 0.93 9.07
CA ILE A 53 -33.24 2.03 8.10
C ILE A 53 -32.74 1.60 6.71
N HIS A 54 -31.62 0.88 6.63
CA HIS A 54 -31.09 0.40 5.36
C HIS A 54 -32.00 -0.64 4.69
N ASP A 55 -32.49 -1.63 5.44
CA ASP A 55 -33.44 -2.64 4.95
C ASP A 55 -34.72 -1.99 4.45
N LYS A 56 -35.31 -1.10 5.27
CA LYS A 56 -36.54 -0.39 4.91
C LYS A 56 -36.34 0.56 3.73
N ALA A 57 -35.17 1.21 3.64
CA ALA A 57 -34.83 2.04 2.50
C ALA A 57 -34.71 1.23 1.21
N HIS A 58 -34.22 -0.02 1.28
CA HIS A 58 -34.18 -0.92 0.14
C HIS A 58 -35.60 -1.30 -0.28
N GLU A 59 -36.40 -1.83 0.65
CA GLU A 59 -37.79 -2.26 0.39
C GLU A 59 -38.64 -1.14 -0.23
N VAL A 60 -38.61 0.07 0.34
CA VAL A 60 -39.53 1.13 -0.06
C VAL A 60 -39.08 1.88 -1.32
N ASN A 61 -37.78 1.92 -1.60
CA ASN A 61 -37.24 2.59 -2.79
C ASN A 61 -36.90 1.64 -3.94
N GLU A 62 -37.14 0.35 -3.78
CA GLU A 62 -37.05 -0.62 -4.86
C GLU A 62 -38.06 -0.25 -5.96
N GLY A 63 -37.59 -0.17 -7.21
CA GLY A 63 -38.42 0.23 -8.35
C GLY A 63 -38.71 1.73 -8.51
N ARG A 64 -38.30 2.61 -7.58
CA ARG A 64 -38.49 4.06 -7.71
C ARG A 64 -37.34 4.75 -8.46
N ALA A 65 -37.68 5.71 -9.33
CA ALA A 65 -36.70 6.54 -10.03
C ALA A 65 -35.93 7.45 -9.05
N ARG A 66 -34.75 7.93 -9.46
CA ARG A 66 -33.80 8.66 -8.59
C ARG A 66 -34.37 9.95 -7.97
N GLY A 67 -35.44 10.52 -8.53
CA GLY A 67 -36.14 11.70 -8.01
C GLY A 67 -37.34 11.40 -7.11
N ASP A 68 -37.90 10.18 -7.17
CA ASP A 68 -39.14 9.80 -6.47
C ASP A 68 -38.88 8.97 -5.20
N LYS A 69 -37.60 8.87 -4.81
CA LYS A 69 -37.18 8.14 -3.61
C LYS A 69 -37.63 8.89 -2.37
N LEU A 70 -38.11 8.14 -1.37
CA LEU A 70 -38.50 8.72 -0.10
C LEU A 70 -37.31 9.32 0.63
N SER A 71 -37.57 10.41 1.34
CA SER A 71 -36.57 11.06 2.18
C SER A 71 -36.21 10.18 3.38
N LEU A 72 -35.02 10.39 3.93
CA LEU A 72 -34.53 9.62 5.07
C LEU A 72 -35.43 9.78 6.32
N GLN A 73 -36.10 10.94 6.47
CA GLN A 73 -37.07 11.17 7.55
C GLN A 73 -38.32 10.28 7.36
N GLN A 74 -38.88 10.25 6.15
CA GLN A 74 -40.05 9.40 5.84
C GLN A 74 -39.74 7.92 6.05
N ILE A 75 -38.54 7.46 5.67
CA ILE A 75 -38.12 6.08 5.87
C ILE A 75 -37.99 5.76 7.36
N ARG A 76 -37.47 6.68 8.18
CA ARG A 76 -37.40 6.49 9.64
C ARG A 76 -38.78 6.36 10.26
N ASP A 77 -39.74 7.16 9.82
CA ASP A 77 -41.09 7.12 10.36
C ASP A 77 -41.83 5.84 9.94
N LEU A 78 -41.65 5.40 8.69
CA LEU A 78 -42.16 4.11 8.21
C LEU A 78 -41.53 2.92 8.98
N ALA A 79 -40.23 2.97 9.22
CA ALA A 79 -39.52 1.91 9.95
C ALA A 79 -39.96 1.80 11.43
N LYS A 80 -40.41 2.91 12.05
CA LYS A 80 -40.92 2.89 13.44
C LYS A 80 -42.30 2.25 13.55
N VAL A 81 -43.14 2.41 12.54
CA VAL A 81 -44.54 1.95 12.55
C VAL A 81 -44.65 0.49 12.07
N ASP A 82 -43.66 -0.01 11.35
CA ASP A 82 -43.67 -1.35 10.78
C ASP A 82 -43.58 -2.46 11.85
N PRO A 83 -44.58 -3.36 11.95
CA PRO A 83 -44.58 -4.47 12.89
C PRO A 83 -43.36 -5.40 12.72
N LYS A 84 -42.84 -5.53 11.48
CA LYS A 84 -41.68 -6.37 11.17
C LYS A 84 -40.47 -6.04 12.04
N TYR A 85 -40.25 -4.76 12.35
CA TYR A 85 -39.09 -4.33 13.14
C TYR A 85 -39.37 -4.19 14.64
N GLN A 86 -40.65 -4.20 15.04
CA GLN A 86 -41.05 -4.14 16.45
C GLN A 86 -40.93 -5.51 17.13
N GLU A 87 -41.17 -6.61 16.39
CA GLU A 87 -41.20 -7.97 16.91
C GLU A 87 -40.02 -8.84 16.42
N MET A 88 -38.85 -8.25 16.14
CA MET A 88 -37.69 -9.02 15.67
C MET A 88 -37.04 -9.88 16.75
N THR A 89 -36.78 -11.12 16.36
CA THR A 89 -35.92 -12.07 17.08
C THR A 89 -34.45 -11.62 17.05
N GLN A 90 -33.61 -12.23 17.89
CA GLN A 90 -32.19 -11.89 17.93
C GLN A 90 -31.46 -12.30 16.63
N ASP A 91 -31.85 -13.44 16.05
CA ASP A 91 -31.25 -13.95 14.82
C ASP A 91 -31.53 -13.03 13.61
N GLU A 92 -32.76 -12.50 13.50
CA GLU A 92 -33.12 -11.54 12.47
C GLU A 92 -32.36 -10.21 12.61
N LYS A 93 -32.10 -9.76 13.84
CA LYS A 93 -31.29 -8.57 14.10
C LYS A 93 -29.84 -8.78 13.63
N ASP A 94 -29.28 -9.95 13.92
CA ASP A 94 -27.91 -10.29 13.52
C ASP A 94 -27.80 -10.47 12.01
N GLU A 95 -28.83 -11.01 11.35
CA GLU A 95 -28.90 -11.09 9.89
C GLU A 95 -28.91 -9.69 9.24
N LEU A 96 -29.72 -8.76 9.74
CA LEU A 96 -29.75 -7.38 9.25
C LEU A 96 -28.39 -6.66 9.43
N LEU A 97 -27.73 -6.87 10.58
CA LEU A 97 -26.40 -6.34 10.82
C LEU A 97 -25.36 -6.93 9.87
N CYS A 98 -25.43 -8.23 9.61
CA CYS A 98 -24.57 -8.92 8.66
C CYS A 98 -24.80 -8.41 7.23
N ALA A 99 -26.05 -8.27 6.80
CA ALA A 99 -26.42 -7.74 5.50
C ALA A 99 -25.90 -6.31 5.29
N LEU A 100 -26.08 -5.43 6.28
CA LEU A 100 -25.54 -4.07 6.23
C LEU A 100 -24.01 -4.05 6.13
N THR A 101 -23.33 -4.93 6.86
CA THR A 101 -21.87 -5.05 6.85
C THR A 101 -21.37 -5.51 5.49
N LYS A 102 -22.00 -6.56 4.93
CA LYS A 102 -21.72 -7.04 3.57
C LYS A 102 -21.96 -5.96 2.52
N TYR A 103 -23.06 -5.22 2.61
CA TYR A 103 -23.36 -4.12 1.71
C TYR A 103 -22.29 -3.01 1.77
N ARG A 104 -21.88 -2.60 2.98
CA ARG A 104 -20.81 -1.60 3.17
C ARG A 104 -19.49 -2.08 2.59
N ALA A 105 -19.12 -3.35 2.84
CA ALA A 105 -17.92 -3.95 2.27
C ALA A 105 -17.96 -3.97 0.73
N LEU A 106 -19.11 -4.37 0.16
CA LEU A 106 -19.33 -4.35 -1.29
C LEU A 106 -19.25 -2.94 -1.86
N LYS A 107 -19.88 -1.94 -1.22
CA LYS A 107 -19.86 -0.54 -1.69
C LYS A 107 -18.47 0.09 -1.63
N ASN A 108 -17.66 -0.30 -0.63
CA ASN A 108 -16.28 0.14 -0.51
C ASN A 108 -15.35 -0.53 -1.53
N THR A 109 -15.70 -1.74 -1.97
CA THR A 109 -14.89 -2.54 -2.92
C THR A 109 -15.37 -2.40 -4.37
N SER A 110 -16.61 -1.96 -4.58
CA SER A 110 -17.23 -1.86 -5.90
C SER A 110 -16.56 -0.78 -6.76
N VAL A 111 -16.23 -1.15 -7.99
CA VAL A 111 -15.74 -0.23 -9.03
C VAL A 111 -16.80 0.83 -9.30
N ARG A 112 -16.40 2.10 -9.36
CA ARG A 112 -17.32 3.20 -9.66
C ARG A 112 -17.78 3.15 -11.11
N ALA A 113 -19.05 3.48 -11.33
CA ALA A 113 -19.68 3.43 -12.65
C ALA A 113 -19.10 4.47 -13.64
N THR A 114 -18.50 5.56 -13.14
CA THR A 114 -17.86 6.59 -13.98
C THR A 114 -16.51 7.00 -13.43
N ASN A 115 -15.56 7.27 -14.34
CA ASN A 115 -14.22 7.74 -13.99
C ASN A 115 -14.25 9.10 -13.29
N SER A 116 -15.24 9.94 -13.60
CA SER A 116 -15.47 11.22 -12.93
C SER A 116 -15.89 11.06 -11.47
N ALA A 117 -16.76 10.10 -11.16
CA ALA A 117 -17.13 9.79 -9.77
C ALA A 117 -15.95 9.18 -9.00
N SER A 118 -15.16 8.32 -9.66
CA SER A 118 -13.92 7.78 -9.10
C SER A 118 -12.94 8.90 -8.73
N ALA A 119 -12.71 9.86 -9.63
CA ALA A 119 -11.81 10.99 -9.39
C ALA A 119 -12.28 11.89 -8.24
N CYS A 120 -13.59 12.17 -8.16
CA CYS A 120 -14.17 12.95 -7.07
C CYS A 120 -14.01 12.25 -5.72
N ASP A 121 -14.26 10.94 -5.66
CA ASP A 121 -14.05 10.15 -4.44
C ASP A 121 -12.59 10.15 -3.99
N VAL A 122 -11.66 10.00 -4.94
CA VAL A 122 -10.21 10.10 -4.68
C VAL A 122 -9.91 11.46 -4.04
N GLN A 123 -10.32 12.55 -4.68
CA GLN A 123 -10.06 13.90 -4.18
C GLN A 123 -10.64 14.13 -2.77
N LEU A 124 -11.92 13.82 -2.54
CA LEU A 124 -12.57 14.00 -1.25
C LEU A 124 -11.90 13.17 -0.13
N THR A 125 -11.47 11.96 -0.46
CA THR A 125 -10.79 11.08 0.51
C THR A 125 -9.42 11.63 0.86
N LEU A 126 -8.67 12.15 -0.12
CA LEU A 126 -7.34 12.70 0.09
C LEU A 126 -7.37 14.01 0.86
N GLU A 127 -8.31 14.90 0.56
CA GLU A 127 -8.53 16.13 1.34
C GLU A 127 -8.81 15.80 2.82
N HIS A 128 -9.54 14.72 3.09
CA HIS A 128 -9.76 14.25 4.46
C HIS A 128 -8.47 13.73 5.10
N ILE A 129 -7.67 12.95 4.36
CA ILE A 129 -6.37 12.44 4.82
C ILE A 129 -5.42 13.59 5.14
N PHE A 130 -5.34 14.62 4.30
CA PHE A 130 -4.48 15.79 4.52
C PHE A 130 -4.80 16.48 5.84
N LYS A 131 -6.08 16.71 6.14
CA LYS A 131 -6.49 17.31 7.42
C LYS A 131 -6.08 16.48 8.63
N ILE A 132 -6.14 15.14 8.53
CA ILE A 132 -5.67 14.25 9.60
C ILE A 132 -4.16 14.36 9.75
N LEU A 133 -3.45 14.34 8.62
CA LEU A 133 -2.00 14.43 8.56
C LEU A 133 -1.50 15.76 9.12
N ASP A 134 -2.03 16.90 8.70
CA ASP A 134 -1.73 18.22 9.24
C ASP A 134 -1.90 18.27 10.77
N GLY A 135 -3.03 17.75 11.27
CA GLY A 135 -3.29 17.67 12.71
C GLY A 135 -2.26 16.81 13.45
N LEU A 136 -1.83 15.70 12.85
CA LEU A 136 -0.83 14.80 13.42
C LEU A 136 0.55 15.44 13.44
N ALA A 137 0.94 16.14 12.37
CA ALA A 137 2.20 16.87 12.26
C ALA A 137 2.32 17.90 13.38
N LEU A 138 1.29 18.74 13.55
CA LEU A 138 1.25 19.78 14.57
C LEU A 138 1.38 19.22 15.99
N GLN A 139 0.85 18.02 16.25
CA GLN A 139 0.87 17.41 17.58
C GLN A 139 2.17 16.68 17.90
N THR A 140 2.85 16.13 16.90
CA THR A 140 3.94 15.16 17.10
C THR A 140 5.26 15.58 16.48
N GLY A 141 5.27 16.59 15.61
CA GLY A 141 6.43 16.93 14.78
C GLY A 141 6.73 15.87 13.72
N LEU A 142 5.76 15.01 13.38
CA LEU A 142 5.92 14.00 12.34
C LEU A 142 6.01 14.68 10.96
N TYR A 143 6.95 14.22 10.15
CA TYR A 143 7.04 14.56 8.73
C TYR A 143 6.44 13.43 7.88
N VAL A 144 5.53 13.78 6.99
CA VAL A 144 4.86 12.84 6.08
C VAL A 144 4.84 13.42 4.68
N CYS A 145 5.09 12.55 3.71
CA CYS A 145 4.90 12.81 2.29
C CYS A 145 3.99 11.72 1.71
N LEU A 146 3.05 12.10 0.86
CA LEU A 146 2.12 11.20 0.17
C LEU A 146 2.14 11.51 -1.33
N PHE A 147 2.28 10.47 -2.15
CA PHE A 147 2.11 10.55 -3.59
C PHE A 147 0.89 9.73 -3.98
N ALA A 148 0.00 10.28 -4.79
CA ALA A 148 -1.04 9.46 -5.41
C ALA A 148 -1.28 9.84 -6.87
N THR A 149 -1.60 8.81 -7.65
CA THR A 149 -1.73 8.88 -9.09
C THR A 149 -2.86 7.98 -9.55
N ARG A 150 -3.37 8.23 -10.75
CA ARG A 150 -4.31 7.30 -11.40
C ARG A 150 -3.61 6.02 -11.83
N GLY A 151 -4.33 4.91 -11.73
CA GLY A 151 -3.87 3.61 -12.22
C GLY A 151 -4.19 3.35 -13.70
N HIS A 152 -5.10 4.14 -14.30
CA HIS A 152 -5.56 3.92 -15.67
C HIS A 152 -5.53 5.21 -16.49
N VAL A 153 -5.16 5.13 -17.77
CA VAL A 153 -5.00 6.29 -18.68
C VAL A 153 -6.31 7.08 -18.87
N TYR A 154 -7.45 6.39 -18.79
CA TYR A 154 -8.78 7.01 -18.93
C TYR A 154 -9.36 7.54 -17.62
N ASP A 155 -8.70 7.34 -16.48
CA ASP A 155 -9.13 7.97 -15.23
C ASP A 155 -8.86 9.47 -15.31
N SER A 156 -9.81 10.26 -14.83
CA SER A 156 -9.73 11.73 -14.87
C SER A 156 -9.02 12.33 -13.65
N SER A 157 -8.62 11.52 -12.67
CA SER A 157 -7.91 12.02 -11.48
C SER A 157 -6.50 12.45 -11.85
N GLN A 158 -6.14 13.67 -11.49
CA GLN A 158 -4.79 14.18 -11.71
C GLN A 158 -3.81 13.56 -10.70
N PRO A 159 -2.56 13.29 -11.10
CA PRO A 159 -1.50 12.97 -10.16
C PRO A 159 -1.27 14.15 -9.24
N PHE A 160 -1.09 13.89 -7.96
CA PHE A 160 -0.78 14.93 -6.99
C PHE A 160 0.12 14.34 -5.90
N TRP A 161 0.85 15.23 -5.24
CA TRP A 161 1.63 14.89 -4.08
C TRP A 161 1.27 15.87 -2.95
N TYR A 162 1.48 15.41 -1.72
CA TYR A 162 1.31 16.18 -0.50
C TYR A 162 2.56 15.99 0.33
N GLY A 163 3.12 17.07 0.85
CA GLY A 163 4.20 17.02 1.81
C GLY A 163 3.94 18.03 2.91
N MET A 164 4.31 17.66 4.12
CA MET A 164 4.26 18.54 5.27
C MET A 164 5.44 19.51 5.25
N ASP A 165 5.19 20.77 5.58
CA ASP A 165 6.23 21.76 5.89
C ASP A 165 7.39 21.75 4.88
N ASN A 166 8.63 21.77 5.36
CA ASN A 166 9.87 21.74 4.58
C ASN A 166 10.26 20.35 4.03
N VAL A 167 9.32 19.41 3.87
CA VAL A 167 9.56 18.15 3.14
C VAL A 167 10.04 18.43 1.71
N MET A 168 9.68 19.57 1.14
CA MET A 168 10.22 20.02 -0.15
C MET A 168 11.74 20.11 -0.15
N ASP A 169 12.32 20.72 0.87
CA ASP A 169 13.78 20.86 1.01
C ASP A 169 14.45 19.48 1.07
N PHE A 170 13.82 18.48 1.68
CA PHE A 170 14.34 17.12 1.63
C PHE A 170 14.40 16.57 0.20
N TRP A 171 13.35 16.78 -0.60
CA TRP A 171 13.32 16.29 -1.97
C TRP A 171 14.30 17.02 -2.89
N GLU A 172 14.40 18.34 -2.76
CA GLU A 172 15.28 19.16 -3.58
C GLU A 172 16.74 19.09 -3.12
N ASP A 173 17.02 19.30 -1.83
CA ASP A 173 18.40 19.42 -1.34
C ASP A 173 19.07 18.06 -1.09
N VAL A 174 18.30 17.08 -0.60
CA VAL A 174 18.85 15.76 -0.23
C VAL A 174 18.71 14.77 -1.37
N MET A 175 17.51 14.68 -1.95
CA MET A 175 17.23 13.72 -3.02
C MET A 175 17.57 14.26 -4.41
N ASN A 176 17.69 15.59 -4.58
CA ASN A 176 17.92 16.26 -5.86
C ASN A 176 16.91 15.84 -6.93
N VAL A 177 15.64 15.75 -6.52
CA VAL A 177 14.48 15.39 -7.36
C VAL A 177 13.30 16.29 -7.04
N GLU A 178 12.70 16.87 -8.06
CA GLU A 178 11.45 17.61 -7.93
C GLU A 178 10.26 16.63 -7.68
N PRO A 179 9.46 16.81 -6.61
CA PRO A 179 8.34 15.92 -6.30
C PRO A 179 7.30 15.80 -7.42
N ASP A 180 7.08 16.88 -8.18
CA ASP A 180 6.21 16.88 -9.34
C ASP A 180 6.75 16.03 -10.50
N GLU A 181 8.07 15.94 -10.66
CA GLU A 181 8.68 15.01 -11.60
C GLU A 181 8.46 13.56 -11.12
N LEU A 182 8.66 13.32 -9.83
CA LEU A 182 8.50 12.00 -9.22
C LEU A 182 7.05 11.48 -9.35
N VAL A 183 6.05 12.32 -9.06
CA VAL A 183 4.64 11.93 -9.13
C VAL A 183 4.23 11.61 -10.58
N ARG A 184 4.77 12.33 -11.56
CA ARG A 184 4.53 12.04 -12.99
C ARG A 184 5.19 10.73 -13.43
N LYS A 185 6.40 10.42 -12.95
CA LYS A 185 7.04 9.11 -13.21
C LYS A 185 6.27 7.97 -12.57
N LEU A 186 5.77 8.18 -11.36
CA LEU A 186 4.91 7.21 -10.68
C LEU A 186 3.62 6.96 -11.47
N GLU A 187 2.98 8.01 -11.98
CA GLU A 187 1.78 7.92 -12.80
C GLU A 187 2.04 7.15 -14.10
N GLN A 188 3.13 7.47 -14.80
CA GLN A 188 3.55 6.76 -16.01
C GLN A 188 3.73 5.27 -15.73
N TRP A 189 4.43 4.92 -14.64
CA TRP A 189 4.61 3.53 -14.22
C TRP A 189 3.26 2.87 -13.92
N ALA A 190 2.42 3.49 -13.10
CA ALA A 190 1.11 2.94 -12.71
C ALA A 190 0.20 2.69 -13.92
N CYS A 191 0.13 3.64 -14.86
CA CYS A 191 -0.65 3.51 -16.09
C CYS A 191 -0.12 2.43 -17.03
N MET A 192 1.20 2.19 -17.05
CA MET A 192 1.78 1.05 -17.78
C MET A 192 1.40 -0.29 -17.14
N GLN A 193 1.33 -0.36 -15.81
CA GLN A 193 0.88 -1.54 -15.08
C GLN A 193 -0.62 -1.82 -15.25
N GLY A 194 -1.43 -0.81 -15.53
CA GLY A 194 -2.87 -0.96 -15.83
C GLY A 194 -3.17 -1.90 -17.01
N LYS A 195 -2.20 -2.08 -17.92
CA LYS A 195 -2.28 -3.06 -19.02
C LYS A 195 -1.94 -4.50 -18.60
N SER A 196 -1.44 -4.75 -17.38
CA SER A 196 -0.95 -6.07 -16.94
C SER A 196 -2.04 -6.96 -16.32
N LYS A 197 -3.19 -6.43 -15.86
CA LYS A 197 -4.23 -7.29 -15.25
C LYS A 197 -4.84 -8.32 -16.21
N SER A 198 -4.74 -8.11 -17.53
CA SER A 198 -5.09 -9.12 -18.55
C SER A 198 -3.90 -9.63 -19.37
N THR A 199 -2.68 -9.16 -19.11
CA THR A 199 -1.51 -9.47 -19.95
C THR A 199 -0.26 -9.64 -19.08
N ASN A 200 -0.25 -10.72 -18.30
CA ASN A 200 0.97 -11.26 -17.69
C ASN A 200 1.83 -12.08 -18.68
N ASN A 201 1.50 -12.08 -19.97
CA ASN A 201 2.11 -12.99 -20.96
C ASN A 201 2.97 -12.29 -22.03
N CYS A 202 3.23 -10.99 -21.95
CA CYS A 202 4.07 -10.33 -22.94
C CYS A 202 5.54 -10.32 -22.51
N ILE A 203 6.39 -10.96 -23.31
CA ILE A 203 7.86 -10.95 -23.18
C ILE A 203 8.41 -9.52 -23.00
N ALA A 204 7.77 -8.50 -23.58
CA ALA A 204 8.14 -7.10 -23.43
C ALA A 204 8.02 -6.55 -22.00
N SER A 205 6.95 -6.86 -21.26
CA SER A 205 6.80 -6.41 -19.86
C SER A 205 7.75 -7.18 -18.93
N LEU A 206 8.03 -8.45 -19.25
CA LEU A 206 9.03 -9.25 -18.56
C LEU A 206 10.45 -8.73 -18.81
N LEU A 207 10.80 -8.36 -20.05
CA LEU A 207 12.09 -7.77 -20.40
C LEU A 207 12.30 -6.41 -19.72
N GLN A 208 11.24 -5.63 -19.53
CA GLN A 208 11.31 -4.36 -18.82
C GLN A 208 11.44 -4.55 -17.30
N THR A 209 10.71 -5.50 -16.74
CA THR A 209 10.77 -5.87 -15.31
C THR A 209 12.10 -6.53 -14.95
N SER A 210 12.60 -7.43 -15.80
CA SER A 210 13.92 -8.06 -15.65
C SER A 210 15.04 -7.05 -15.84
N ARG A 211 14.97 -6.13 -16.83
CA ARG A 211 15.91 -4.99 -16.92
C ARG A 211 15.94 -4.19 -15.63
N SER A 212 14.79 -3.81 -15.08
CA SER A 212 14.76 -3.08 -13.81
C SER A 212 15.27 -3.91 -12.63
N ALA A 213 15.03 -5.22 -12.58
CA ALA A 213 15.52 -6.09 -11.50
C ALA A 213 17.04 -6.35 -11.60
N THR A 214 17.55 -6.66 -12.80
CA THR A 214 18.99 -6.81 -13.08
C THR A 214 19.72 -5.49 -12.83
N GLN A 215 19.11 -4.35 -13.20
CA GLN A 215 19.70 -3.03 -12.98
C GLN A 215 19.59 -2.58 -11.51
N TRP A 216 18.50 -2.89 -10.80
CA TRP A 216 18.31 -2.57 -9.37
C TRP A 216 19.26 -3.34 -8.46
N ARG A 217 19.56 -4.62 -8.76
CA ARG A 217 20.58 -5.38 -8.00
C ARG A 217 22.00 -5.16 -8.49
N ALA A 218 22.22 -4.83 -9.76
CA ALA A 218 23.49 -4.26 -10.19
C ALA A 218 23.77 -2.97 -9.41
N CYS A 219 22.76 -2.14 -9.15
CA CYS A 219 22.94 -0.87 -8.45
C CYS A 219 23.52 -0.96 -7.03
N SER A 220 23.37 -2.04 -6.26
CA SER A 220 23.98 -2.07 -4.92
C SER A 220 25.52 -2.16 -4.95
N VAL A 221 26.08 -2.86 -5.95
CA VAL A 221 27.54 -3.05 -6.10
C VAL A 221 28.14 -2.08 -7.14
N ILE A 222 27.38 -1.77 -8.21
CA ILE A 222 27.83 -1.03 -9.40
C ILE A 222 27.45 0.47 -9.38
N ALA A 223 26.45 0.91 -8.58
CA ALA A 223 25.97 2.30 -8.64
C ALA A 223 26.99 3.35 -8.22
N LYS A 224 28.00 3.00 -7.39
CA LYS A 224 29.06 3.96 -7.02
C LYS A 224 29.87 4.46 -8.24
N LYS A 225 29.86 3.75 -9.37
CA LYS A 225 30.66 4.08 -10.57
C LYS A 225 29.87 4.22 -11.87
N LYS A 226 28.53 4.13 -11.88
CA LYS A 226 27.66 4.19 -13.09
C LYS A 226 28.20 3.29 -14.25
N ILE A 227 28.63 2.06 -13.95
CA ILE A 227 29.24 1.20 -14.97
C ILE A 227 28.14 0.62 -15.87
N ARG A 228 28.25 0.83 -17.18
CA ARG A 228 27.41 0.15 -18.18
C ARG A 228 27.96 -1.26 -18.41
N ILE A 229 27.15 -2.28 -18.15
CA ILE A 229 27.55 -3.69 -18.29
C ILE A 229 27.66 -4.05 -19.78
N ASN A 230 28.84 -4.53 -20.18
CA ASN A 230 29.08 -5.10 -21.50
C ASN A 230 28.99 -6.62 -21.40
N PHE A 231 27.86 -7.20 -21.83
CA PHE A 231 27.64 -8.66 -21.79
C PHE A 231 28.47 -9.41 -22.84
N ILE A 232 28.87 -8.76 -23.93
CA ILE A 232 29.64 -9.39 -25.02
C ILE A 232 31.10 -9.56 -24.59
N ASN A 233 31.69 -8.50 -24.02
CA ASN A 233 33.07 -8.52 -23.53
C ASN A 233 33.10 -8.54 -22.00
N PHE A 234 32.26 -9.36 -21.38
CA PHE A 234 32.06 -9.36 -19.93
C PHE A 234 33.34 -9.68 -19.16
N GLU A 235 34.05 -10.71 -19.62
CA GLU A 235 35.34 -11.17 -19.12
C GLU A 235 36.37 -10.02 -19.01
N VAL A 236 36.66 -9.30 -20.09
CA VAL A 236 37.67 -8.22 -20.09
C VAL A 236 37.12 -6.91 -19.53
N ALA A 237 35.93 -6.49 -20.00
CA ALA A 237 35.42 -5.15 -19.69
C ALA A 237 34.81 -5.04 -18.29
N ILE A 238 34.44 -6.16 -17.66
CA ILE A 238 33.79 -6.20 -16.35
C ILE A 238 34.63 -6.96 -15.32
N LYS A 239 34.94 -8.25 -15.54
CA LYS A 239 35.70 -9.05 -14.56
C LYS A 239 37.12 -8.54 -14.39
N GLU A 240 37.90 -8.43 -15.46
CA GLU A 240 39.28 -7.99 -15.37
C GLU A 240 39.39 -6.54 -14.90
N LYS A 241 38.63 -5.63 -15.54
CA LYS A 241 38.70 -4.19 -15.29
C LYS A 241 38.16 -3.74 -13.93
N TYR A 242 37.09 -4.38 -13.44
CA TYR A 242 36.42 -3.95 -12.21
C TYR A 242 36.43 -5.00 -11.10
N GLY A 243 36.87 -6.23 -11.36
CA GLY A 243 36.84 -7.33 -10.40
C GLY A 243 35.42 -7.70 -10.00
N ILE A 244 34.46 -7.62 -10.92
CA ILE A 244 33.04 -7.89 -10.67
C ILE A 244 32.61 -9.11 -11.47
N ASP A 245 31.98 -10.07 -10.81
CA ASP A 245 31.42 -11.27 -11.42
C ASP A 245 29.91 -11.41 -11.10
N LEU A 246 29.21 -12.19 -11.92
CA LEU A 246 27.83 -12.60 -11.69
C LEU A 246 27.78 -14.06 -11.28
N LEU A 247 27.50 -14.30 -10.00
CA LEU A 247 27.40 -15.65 -9.45
C LEU A 247 25.98 -16.19 -9.59
N GLY A 248 25.88 -17.52 -9.77
CA GLY A 248 24.60 -18.24 -9.82
C GLY A 248 23.76 -17.93 -11.07
N TRP A 249 24.41 -17.75 -12.22
CA TRP A 249 23.72 -17.73 -13.50
C TRP A 249 23.01 -19.07 -13.78
N LEU A 250 21.97 -19.03 -14.60
CA LEU A 250 21.15 -20.21 -14.91
C LEU A 250 21.96 -21.28 -15.64
N GLU A 251 21.84 -22.53 -15.19
CA GLU A 251 22.46 -23.67 -15.83
C GLU A 251 21.80 -23.97 -17.19
N GLY A 252 22.60 -24.20 -18.23
CA GLY A 252 22.11 -24.46 -19.58
C GLY A 252 21.63 -23.24 -20.38
N VAL A 253 21.65 -22.04 -19.81
CA VAL A 253 21.31 -20.79 -20.52
C VAL A 253 22.60 -20.02 -20.87
N PRO A 254 22.85 -19.69 -22.15
CA PRO A 254 24.05 -18.93 -22.52
C PRO A 254 24.07 -17.59 -21.79
N PHE A 255 25.25 -17.22 -21.28
CA PHE A 255 25.45 -15.93 -20.63
C PHE A 255 25.36 -14.82 -21.68
N GLN A 256 24.31 -14.01 -21.60
CA GLN A 256 24.05 -12.94 -22.56
C GLN A 256 23.22 -11.83 -21.93
N SER A 257 23.09 -10.72 -22.65
CA SER A 257 22.18 -9.65 -22.23
C SER A 257 20.76 -10.23 -22.05
N PRO A 258 20.03 -9.84 -20.99
CA PRO A 258 18.64 -10.23 -20.81
C PRO A 258 17.77 -9.95 -22.06
N CYS A 259 18.13 -8.95 -22.87
CA CYS A 259 17.42 -8.60 -24.09
C CYS A 259 17.63 -9.58 -25.25
N ALA A 260 18.69 -10.39 -25.19
CA ALA A 260 18.99 -11.42 -26.19
C ALA A 260 18.39 -12.79 -25.81
N ILE A 261 17.85 -12.93 -24.59
CA ILE A 261 17.15 -14.14 -24.17
C ILE A 261 15.76 -14.15 -24.82
N THR A 262 15.54 -15.09 -25.75
CA THR A 262 14.29 -15.24 -26.50
C THR A 262 13.25 -16.10 -25.79
N SER A 263 13.69 -17.01 -24.89
CA SER A 263 12.80 -17.85 -24.10
C SER A 263 12.21 -17.08 -22.92
N ALA A 264 10.88 -17.01 -22.87
CA ALA A 264 10.15 -16.38 -21.78
C ALA A 264 10.37 -17.10 -20.44
N GLU A 265 10.43 -18.45 -20.46
CA GLU A 265 10.67 -19.26 -19.27
C GLU A 265 12.04 -18.96 -18.67
N ASN A 266 13.09 -18.91 -19.50
CA ASN A 266 14.43 -18.59 -19.03
C ASN A 266 14.50 -17.17 -18.45
N LEU A 267 13.77 -16.21 -19.02
CA LEU A 267 13.68 -14.86 -18.48
C LEU A 267 12.98 -14.81 -17.11
N TRP A 268 11.93 -15.60 -16.91
CA TRP A 268 11.25 -15.73 -15.62
C TRP A 268 12.17 -16.33 -14.56
N THR A 269 12.83 -17.44 -14.89
CA THR A 269 13.78 -18.09 -13.97
C THR A 269 14.93 -17.17 -13.61
N LEU A 270 15.43 -16.37 -14.56
CA LEU A 270 16.51 -15.40 -14.33
C LEU A 270 16.04 -14.26 -13.43
N HIS A 271 14.83 -13.75 -13.67
CA HIS A 271 14.21 -12.73 -12.82
C HIS A 271 14.01 -13.24 -11.38
N ASP A 272 13.50 -14.45 -11.22
CA ASP A 272 13.22 -15.01 -9.90
C ASP A 272 14.51 -15.36 -9.16
N ALA A 273 15.54 -15.85 -9.85
CA ALA A 273 16.87 -16.05 -9.28
C ALA A 273 17.51 -14.73 -8.84
N LEU A 274 17.38 -13.68 -9.67
CA LEU A 274 17.79 -12.33 -9.34
C LEU A 274 16.94 -11.71 -8.23
N LYS A 275 15.74 -12.19 -7.93
CA LYS A 275 14.91 -11.69 -6.82
C LYS A 275 15.15 -12.49 -5.53
N ALA A 276 15.40 -13.79 -5.66
CA ALA A 276 15.75 -14.68 -4.54
C ALA A 276 17.19 -14.45 -4.06
N GLY A 277 18.07 -13.92 -4.91
CA GLY A 277 19.50 -13.70 -4.58
C GLY A 277 20.37 -14.91 -4.91
N THR A 278 19.81 -15.96 -5.49
CA THR A 278 20.57 -17.09 -6.01
C THR A 278 21.42 -16.69 -7.22
N CYS A 279 20.96 -15.69 -8.00
CA CYS A 279 21.78 -14.97 -8.97
C CYS A 279 22.08 -13.56 -8.46
N HIS A 280 23.35 -13.18 -8.34
CA HIS A 280 23.72 -11.85 -7.85
C HIS A 280 25.14 -11.41 -8.27
N TRP A 281 25.35 -10.10 -8.27
CA TRP A 281 26.65 -9.48 -8.56
C TRP A 281 27.53 -9.50 -7.31
N ALA A 282 28.78 -9.91 -7.44
CA ALA A 282 29.76 -9.95 -6.36
C ALA A 282 31.12 -9.42 -6.82
N TYR A 283 31.88 -8.84 -5.87
CA TYR A 283 33.29 -8.58 -6.10
C TYR A 283 34.05 -9.91 -6.06
N MET A 284 34.94 -10.10 -7.03
CA MET A 284 35.91 -11.19 -7.02
C MET A 284 36.86 -10.99 -5.84
N SER A 285 37.20 -12.09 -5.17
CA SER A 285 38.27 -12.07 -4.17
C SER A 285 39.63 -11.81 -4.83
N ARG A 286 40.62 -11.37 -4.04
CA ARG A 286 41.97 -11.09 -4.55
C ARG A 286 42.64 -12.32 -5.19
N GLN A 287 42.33 -13.53 -4.72
CA GLN A 287 42.82 -14.78 -5.31
C GLN A 287 42.18 -15.06 -6.67
N GLN A 288 40.85 -14.93 -6.76
CA GLN A 288 40.12 -15.11 -8.03
C GLN A 288 40.51 -14.07 -9.08
N HIS A 289 40.88 -12.86 -8.66
CA HIS A 289 41.34 -11.81 -9.59
C HIS A 289 42.76 -12.10 -10.10
N LEU A 290 43.65 -12.64 -9.25
CA LEU A 290 45.02 -13.02 -9.64
C LEU A 290 45.03 -14.26 -10.56
N GLU A 291 44.26 -15.29 -10.23
CA GLU A 291 44.10 -16.51 -11.06
C GLU A 291 43.52 -16.23 -12.44
N TYR A 292 42.88 -15.07 -12.61
CA TYR A 292 42.26 -14.65 -13.86
C TYR A 292 43.18 -13.76 -14.73
N GLN A 293 44.25 -13.20 -14.15
CA GLN A 293 45.22 -12.37 -14.85
C GLN A 293 46.44 -13.14 -15.37
N ASP A 294 46.66 -14.36 -14.87
CA ASP A 294 47.68 -15.32 -15.34
C ASP A 294 47.19 -16.12 -16.57
#